data_AF-R6AD37-F1
#
_entry.id   AF-R6AD37-F1
#
_cell.length_a   1.000
_cell.length_b   1.000
_cell.length_c   1.000
_cell.angle_alpha   90.00
_cell.angle_beta   90.00
_cell.angle_gamma   90.00
#
_symmetry.space_group_name_H-M   'P 1'
#
loop_
_entity.id
_entity.type
_entity.pdbx_description
1 polymer ?
#
loop_
_entity_poly.entity_id
_entity_poly.type
_entity_poly.pdbx_seq_one_letter_code
_entity_poly.pdbx_strand_id
1 'polypeptide(L)'
;MTLSASIATAISYIANIAQWAAIFGTARDEDGNRSNPIALIVTIVIAPLAASLIQFALSRSREYMADASGARICGKPLALASALLKLDDYAHHRVIPDAKPATSGLFIINPLAGVGGVANLFSTHPSTEERVKKLREIAAEMHSF
;
A
#
# COMPACT_ATOMS: atom_id res chain seq x y z
N MET A 1 0.11 -15.40 -2.23
CA MET A 1 -0.12 -13.96 -2.47
C MET A 1 -1.59 -13.63 -2.75
N THR A 2 -2.27 -14.34 -3.64
CA THR A 2 -3.67 -14.06 -4.01
C THR A 2 -4.66 -14.24 -2.86
N LEU A 3 -4.58 -15.32 -2.08
CA LEU A 3 -5.56 -15.59 -1.02
C LEU A 3 -5.61 -14.51 0.06
N SER A 4 -4.45 -14.10 0.59
CA SER A 4 -4.37 -13.06 1.63
C SER A 4 -4.75 -11.68 1.09
N ALA A 5 -4.38 -11.36 -0.15
CA ALA A 5 -4.79 -10.13 -0.81
C ALA A 5 -6.30 -10.10 -1.10
N SER A 6 -6.88 -11.22 -1.55
CA SER A 6 -8.32 -11.36 -1.79
C SER A 6 -9.11 -11.26 -0.48
N ILE A 7 -8.62 -11.86 0.61
CA ILE A 7 -9.26 -11.76 1.93
C ILE A 7 -9.17 -10.33 2.47
N ALA A 8 -8.01 -9.69 2.40
CA ALA A 8 -7.85 -8.29 2.84
C ALA A 8 -8.74 -7.33 2.01
N THR A 9 -8.86 -7.59 0.71
CA THR A 9 -9.73 -6.82 -0.19
C THR A 9 -11.20 -7.07 0.14
N ALA A 10 -11.60 -8.32 0.37
CA ALA A 10 -12.95 -8.67 0.75
C ALA A 10 -13.36 -8.04 2.08
N ILE A 11 -12.49 -8.10 3.09
CA ILE A 11 -12.72 -7.45 4.40
C ILE A 11 -12.85 -5.93 4.21
N SER A 12 -11.99 -5.33 3.38
CA SER A 12 -12.06 -3.89 3.09
C SER A 12 -13.37 -3.52 2.39
N TYR A 13 -13.86 -4.34 1.45
CA TYR A 13 -15.15 -4.15 0.79
C TYR A 13 -16.32 -4.30 1.76
N ILE A 14 -16.30 -5.33 2.62
CA ILE A 14 -17.34 -5.55 3.63
C ILE A 14 -17.38 -4.39 4.62
N ALA A 15 -16.21 -3.92 5.08
CA ALA A 15 -16.12 -2.76 5.97
C ALA A 15 -16.65 -1.49 5.28
N ASN A 16 -16.32 -1.29 4.00
CA ASN A 16 -16.82 -0.15 3.21
C ASN A 16 -18.35 -0.22 3.05
N ILE A 17 -18.90 -1.39 2.71
CA ILE A 17 -20.34 -1.63 2.58
C ILE A 17 -21.04 -1.42 3.93
N ALA A 18 -20.51 -1.98 5.02
CA ALA A 18 -21.07 -1.82 6.36
C ALA A 18 -21.04 -0.36 6.82
N GLN A 19 -19.99 0.38 6.50
CA GLN A 19 -19.87 1.80 6.80
C GLN A 19 -20.88 2.63 5.99
N TRP A 20 -21.04 2.37 4.69
CA TRP A 20 -22.05 3.04 3.88
C TRP A 20 -23.47 2.64 4.27
N ALA A 21 -23.70 1.37 4.65
CA ALA A 21 -24.96 0.90 5.19
C ALA A 21 -25.26 1.55 6.55
N ALA A 22 -24.26 1.79 7.39
CA ALA A 22 -24.44 2.54 8.63
C ALA A 22 -24.75 4.01 8.36
N ILE A 23 -24.09 4.65 7.37
CA ILE A 23 -24.31 6.05 6.97
C ILE A 23 -25.68 6.26 6.31
N PHE A 24 -26.10 5.38 5.39
CA PHE A 24 -27.39 5.48 4.72
C PHE A 24 -28.54 4.84 5.51
N GLY A 25 -28.22 3.90 6.40
CA GLY A 25 -29.16 3.22 7.30
C GLY A 25 -29.50 4.01 8.57
N THR A 26 -28.64 4.94 9.01
CA THR A 26 -28.97 5.90 10.10
C THR A 26 -30.07 6.90 9.74
N ALA A 27 -30.62 6.84 8.51
CA ALA A 27 -31.80 7.59 8.11
C ALA A 27 -33.13 6.96 8.60
N ARG A 28 -33.10 5.75 9.19
CA ARG A 28 -34.28 5.08 9.74
C ARG A 28 -33.99 4.51 11.13
N ASP A 29 -33.83 5.37 12.11
CA ASP A 29 -34.09 4.97 13.50
C ASP A 29 -35.60 5.01 13.73
N GLU A 30 -36.20 3.84 14.02
CA GLU A 30 -37.58 3.73 14.53
C GLU A 30 -37.71 4.24 15.98
N ASP A 31 -36.59 4.47 16.68
CA ASP A 31 -36.54 4.89 18.10
C ASP A 31 -36.43 6.40 18.33
N GLY A 32 -36.61 7.23 17.29
CA GLY A 32 -36.73 8.69 17.45
C GLY A 32 -35.45 9.43 17.86
N ASN A 33 -34.30 8.76 17.86
CA ASN A 33 -33.01 9.41 18.05
C ASN A 33 -32.58 10.06 16.72
N ARG A 34 -32.48 11.40 16.70
CA ARG A 34 -32.00 12.13 15.52
C ARG A 34 -30.53 11.78 15.31
N SER A 35 -30.23 11.03 14.24
CA SER A 35 -28.85 10.85 13.79
C SER A 35 -28.20 12.22 13.63
N ASN A 36 -27.10 12.44 14.35
CA ASN A 36 -26.43 13.74 14.38
C ASN A 36 -25.82 14.00 12.99
N PRO A 37 -26.34 14.95 12.20
CA PRO A 37 -25.88 15.17 10.84
C PRO A 37 -24.41 15.57 10.77
N ILE A 38 -23.88 16.17 11.84
CA ILE A 38 -22.45 16.50 11.96
C ILE A 38 -21.61 15.23 12.08
N ALA A 39 -22.04 14.27 12.91
CA ALA A 39 -21.34 12.99 13.07
C ALA A 39 -21.32 12.19 11.76
N LEU A 40 -22.40 12.26 10.98
CA LEU A 40 -22.49 11.64 9.66
C LEU A 40 -21.46 12.22 8.68
N ILE A 41 -21.39 13.56 8.59
CA ILE A 41 -20.45 14.27 7.72
C ILE A 41 -19.00 13.98 8.12
N VAL A 42 -18.70 14.00 9.42
CA VAL A 42 -17.37 13.67 9.94
C VAL A 42 -16.97 12.24 9.55
N THR A 43 -17.89 11.28 9.66
CA THR A 43 -17.63 9.88 9.31
C THR A 43 -17.37 9.71 7.81
N ILE A 44 -18.16 10.37 6.95
CA ILE A 44 -17.99 10.35 5.48
C ILE A 44 -16.59 10.84 5.06
N VAL A 45 -16.01 11.81 5.77
CA VAL A 45 -14.69 12.36 5.44
C VAL A 45 -13.56 11.55 6.09
N ILE A 46 -13.67 11.26 7.39
CA ILE A 46 -12.57 10.64 8.15
C ILE A 46 -12.40 9.17 7.80
N ALA A 47 -13.49 8.44 7.58
CA ALA A 47 -13.40 7.00 7.42
C ALA A 47 -12.69 6.56 6.11
N PRO A 48 -12.91 7.18 4.94
CA PRO A 48 -12.09 6.92 3.75
C PRO A 48 -10.62 7.27 3.95
N LEU A 49 -10.30 8.34 4.68
CA LEU A 49 -8.93 8.71 5.01
C LEU A 49 -8.27 7.62 5.87
N ALA A 50 -8.94 7.17 6.93
CA ALA A 50 -8.47 6.08 7.77
C ALA A 50 -8.25 4.77 6.98
N ALA A 51 -9.22 4.41 6.12
CA ALA A 51 -9.12 3.24 5.25
C ALA A 51 -7.93 3.33 4.29
N SER A 52 -7.70 4.50 3.67
CA SER A 52 -6.56 4.72 2.76
C SER A 52 -5.22 4.54 3.48
N LEU A 53 -5.08 5.07 4.71
CA LEU A 53 -3.87 4.93 5.52
C LEU A 53 -3.59 3.47 5.86
N ILE A 54 -4.62 2.71 6.25
CA ILE A 54 -4.51 1.27 6.54
C ILE A 54 -4.10 0.53 5.26
N GLN A 55 -4.73 0.84 4.12
CA GLN A 55 -4.41 0.21 2.83
C GLN A 55 -2.94 0.46 2.44
N PHE A 56 -2.44 1.68 2.61
CA PHE A 56 -1.03 2.02 2.37
C PHE A 56 -0.08 1.31 3.33
N ALA A 57 -0.42 1.21 4.62
CA ALA A 57 0.37 0.49 5.61
C ALA A 57 0.46 -1.01 5.28
N LEU A 58 -0.67 -1.65 4.94
CA LEU A 58 -0.72 -3.04 4.53
C LEU A 58 0.07 -3.28 3.24
N SER A 59 0.01 -2.34 2.29
CA SER A 59 0.79 -2.43 1.05
C SER A 59 2.29 -2.45 1.30
N ARG A 60 2.79 -1.49 2.09
CA ARG A 60 4.21 -1.42 2.46
C ARG A 60 4.70 -2.64 3.22
N SER A 61 3.91 -3.13 4.18
CA SER A 61 4.24 -4.33 4.95
C SER A 61 4.46 -5.56 4.04
N ARG A 62 3.60 -5.74 3.02
CA ARG A 62 3.74 -6.84 2.05
C ARG A 62 5.02 -6.76 1.24
N GLU A 63 5.39 -5.57 0.75
CA GLU A 63 6.63 -5.38 -0.01
C GLU A 63 7.86 -5.75 0.83
N TYR A 64 7.92 -5.30 2.08
CA TYR A 64 9.03 -5.65 2.97
C TYR A 64 9.09 -7.16 3.27
N MET A 65 7.94 -7.80 3.48
CA MET A 65 7.88 -9.25 3.67
C MET A 65 8.36 -10.01 2.43
N ALA A 66 7.97 -9.54 1.23
CA ALA A 66 8.40 -10.13 -0.02
C ALA A 66 9.92 -9.99 -0.22
N ASP A 67 10.49 -8.81 0.02
CA ASP A 67 11.93 -8.57 -0.04
C ASP A 67 12.70 -9.44 0.94
N ALA A 68 12.22 -9.53 2.20
CA ALA A 68 12.86 -10.33 3.22
C ALA A 68 12.81 -11.83 2.92
N SER A 69 11.66 -12.34 2.45
CA SER A 69 11.57 -13.72 2.00
C SER A 69 12.44 -13.99 0.77
N GLY A 70 12.44 -13.09 -0.22
CA GLY A 70 13.27 -13.19 -1.41
C GLY A 70 14.76 -13.25 -1.05
N ALA A 71 15.22 -12.38 -0.15
CA ALA A 71 16.59 -12.35 0.34
C ALA A 71 17.01 -13.65 1.01
N ARG A 72 16.15 -14.20 1.89
CA ARG A 72 16.41 -15.47 2.56
C ARG A 72 16.42 -16.66 1.61
N ILE A 73 15.53 -16.68 0.61
CA ILE A 73 15.47 -17.76 -0.38
C ILE A 73 16.68 -17.72 -1.31
N CYS A 74 17.08 -16.54 -1.80
CA CYS A 74 18.17 -16.41 -2.77
C CYS A 74 19.56 -16.39 -2.13
N GLY A 75 19.64 -16.17 -0.81
CA GLY A 75 20.90 -16.04 -0.07
C GLY A 75 21.71 -14.79 -0.44
N LYS A 76 21.15 -13.86 -1.20
CA LYS A 76 21.86 -12.71 -1.80
C LYS A 76 21.11 -11.38 -1.58
N PRO A 77 20.91 -10.94 -0.32
CA PRO A 77 20.23 -9.69 -0.01
C PRO A 77 20.85 -8.45 -0.69
N LEU A 78 22.19 -8.38 -0.77
CA LEU A 78 22.87 -7.25 -1.43
C LEU A 78 22.65 -7.23 -2.96
N ALA A 79 22.53 -8.40 -3.60
CA ALA A 79 22.22 -8.46 -5.02
C ALA A 79 20.79 -7.95 -5.29
N LEU A 80 19.83 -8.28 -4.42
CA LEU A 80 18.47 -7.74 -4.50
C LEU A 80 18.46 -6.23 -4.29
N ALA A 81 19.21 -5.70 -3.33
CA ALA A 81 19.33 -4.26 -3.13
C ALA A 81 19.88 -3.54 -4.37
N SER A 82 20.94 -4.07 -4.98
CA SER A 82 21.48 -3.53 -6.24
C SER A 82 20.50 -3.62 -7.41
N ALA A 83 19.73 -4.70 -7.49
CA ALA A 83 18.69 -4.84 -8.50
C ALA A 83 17.57 -3.81 -8.33
N LEU A 84 17.12 -3.57 -7.10
CA LEU A 84 16.12 -2.54 -6.80
C LEU A 84 16.62 -1.14 -7.19
N LEU A 85 17.86 -0.79 -6.87
CA LEU A 85 18.45 0.49 -7.28
C LEU A 85 18.49 0.65 -8.80
N LYS A 86 18.86 -0.40 -9.53
CA LYS A 86 18.89 -0.39 -10.99
C LYS A 86 17.49 -0.22 -11.60
N LEU A 87 16.49 -0.87 -11.00
CA LEU A 87 15.10 -0.73 -11.40
C LEU A 87 14.61 0.69 -11.13
N ASP A 88 14.83 1.21 -9.94
CA ASP A 88 14.43 2.56 -9.53
C ASP A 88 15.04 3.65 -10.43
N ASP A 89 16.33 3.55 -10.75
CA ASP A 89 16.99 4.41 -11.71
C ASP A 89 16.28 4.39 -13.07
N TYR A 90 15.88 3.21 -13.55
CA TYR A 90 15.14 3.07 -14.81
C TYR A 90 13.75 3.74 -14.76
N ALA A 91 13.00 3.62 -13.66
CA ALA A 91 11.70 4.29 -13.51
C ALA A 91 11.80 5.81 -13.45
N HIS A 92 12.89 6.36 -12.93
CA HIS A 92 13.09 7.80 -12.89
C HIS A 92 13.45 8.37 -14.27
N HIS A 93 14.13 7.60 -15.11
CA HIS A 93 14.62 8.07 -16.41
C HIS A 93 13.73 7.67 -17.59
N ARG A 94 12.77 6.76 -17.40
CA ARG A 94 11.87 6.31 -18.48
C ARG A 94 10.42 6.27 -18.02
N VAL A 95 9.56 6.87 -18.83
CA VAL A 95 8.12 6.69 -18.72
C VAL A 95 7.78 5.28 -19.17
N ILE A 96 7.19 4.49 -18.27
CA ILE A 96 6.69 3.17 -18.62
C ILE A 96 5.37 3.36 -19.39
N PRO A 97 5.25 2.89 -20.64
CA PRO A 97 4.01 2.98 -21.41
C PRO A 97 2.86 2.35 -20.64
N ASP A 98 1.68 2.97 -20.69
CA ASP A 98 0.45 2.51 -20.02
C ASP A 98 0.50 2.40 -18.48
N ALA A 99 1.54 2.95 -17.84
CA ALA A 99 1.57 3.08 -16.39
C ALA A 99 0.46 4.05 -15.94
N LYS A 100 -0.49 3.52 -15.15
CA LYS A 100 -1.60 4.27 -14.56
C LYS A 100 -1.56 4.04 -13.04
N PRO A 101 -2.11 4.96 -12.22
CA PRO A 101 -2.20 4.75 -10.77
C PRO A 101 -2.85 3.40 -10.41
N ALA A 102 -3.87 2.99 -11.16
CA ALA A 102 -4.57 1.71 -10.96
C ALA A 102 -3.71 0.48 -11.29
N THR A 103 -2.71 0.59 -12.17
CA THR A 103 -1.80 -0.50 -12.54
C THR A 103 -0.48 -0.45 -11.78
N SER A 104 -0.25 0.58 -10.98
CA SER A 104 1.01 0.79 -10.24
C SER A 104 1.42 -0.39 -9.36
N GLY A 105 0.45 -1.04 -8.69
CA GLY A 105 0.69 -2.22 -7.86
C GLY A 105 1.04 -3.51 -8.62
N LEU A 106 1.07 -3.50 -9.96
CA LEU A 106 1.58 -4.61 -10.77
C LEU A 106 3.10 -4.51 -11.02
N PHE A 107 3.70 -3.36 -10.71
CA PHE A 107 5.12 -3.10 -10.95
C PHE A 107 5.95 -3.36 -9.69
N ILE A 108 7.22 -3.76 -9.90
CA ILE A 108 8.19 -4.01 -8.81
C ILE A 108 8.61 -2.70 -8.12
N ILE A 109 8.63 -1.61 -8.90
CA ILE A 109 8.99 -0.24 -8.50
C ILE A 109 7.83 0.68 -8.89
N ASN A 110 7.74 1.84 -8.24
CA ASN A 110 6.73 2.83 -8.60
C ASN A 110 6.95 3.32 -10.05
N PRO A 111 6.07 2.98 -11.01
CA PRO A 111 6.25 3.35 -12.41
C PRO A 111 5.97 4.84 -12.67
N LEU A 112 5.45 5.56 -11.66
CA LEU A 112 5.13 6.98 -11.71
C LEU A 112 6.17 7.85 -10.98
N ALA A 113 7.28 7.26 -10.52
CA ALA A 113 8.31 7.97 -9.74
C ALA A 113 8.91 9.16 -10.50
N GLY A 114 9.08 9.05 -11.82
CA GLY A 114 9.58 10.14 -12.68
C GLY A 114 8.56 11.24 -13.02
N VAL A 115 7.28 11.08 -12.67
CA VAL A 115 6.22 12.05 -13.03
C VAL A 115 6.16 13.24 -12.06
N GLY A 116 6.74 13.11 -10.85
CA GLY A 116 6.78 14.18 -9.84
C GLY A 116 5.41 14.58 -9.27
N GLY A 117 5.41 15.32 -8.16
CA GLY A 117 4.20 15.92 -7.57
C GLY A 117 3.30 14.99 -6.76
N VAL A 118 2.00 15.33 -6.67
CA VAL A 118 0.99 14.63 -5.85
C VAL A 118 0.76 13.16 -6.24
N ALA A 119 1.20 12.75 -7.43
CA ALA A 119 1.16 11.35 -7.85
C ALA A 119 2.02 10.44 -6.95
N ASN A 120 3.10 10.96 -6.37
CA ASN A 120 3.92 10.22 -5.40
C ASN A 120 3.24 10.09 -4.02
N LEU A 121 2.32 10.98 -3.66
CA LEU A 121 1.57 10.89 -2.39
C LEU A 121 0.56 9.74 -2.39
N PHE A 122 0.13 9.29 -3.57
CA PHE A 122 -0.71 8.10 -3.73
C PHE A 122 0.10 6.84 -4.07
N SER A 123 1.44 6.91 -3.98
CA SER A 123 2.27 5.74 -4.23
C SER A 123 2.05 4.71 -3.12
N THR A 124 1.52 3.55 -3.49
CA THR A 124 1.26 2.43 -2.58
C THR A 124 2.52 1.64 -2.24
N HIS A 125 3.67 2.01 -2.81
CA HIS A 125 4.96 1.37 -2.57
C HIS A 125 5.78 2.15 -1.53
N PRO A 126 6.51 1.45 -0.64
CA PRO A 126 7.54 2.10 0.17
C PRO A 126 8.64 2.63 -0.75
N SER A 127 9.40 3.62 -0.29
CA SER A 127 10.52 4.15 -1.07
C SER A 127 11.55 3.05 -1.33
N THR A 128 12.18 3.09 -2.50
CA THR A 128 13.24 2.15 -2.86
C THR A 128 14.38 2.19 -1.83
N GLU A 129 14.69 3.38 -1.30
CA GLU A 129 15.71 3.57 -0.26
C GLU A 129 15.42 2.79 1.02
N GLU A 130 14.18 2.81 1.52
CA GLU A 130 13.79 2.06 2.71
C GLU A 130 13.90 0.54 2.50
N ARG A 131 13.51 0.06 1.31
CA ARG A 131 13.63 -1.36 0.95
C ARG A 131 15.09 -1.79 0.88
N VAL A 132 15.93 -0.98 0.23
CA VAL A 132 17.39 -1.20 0.14
C VAL A 132 18.02 -1.22 1.53
N LYS A 133 17.62 -0.31 2.42
CA LYS A 133 18.09 -0.28 3.81
C LYS A 133 17.78 -1.61 4.53
N LYS A 134 16.53 -2.09 4.48
CA LYS A 134 16.15 -3.36 5.10
C LYS A 134 16.89 -4.57 4.52
N LEU A 135 17.10 -4.59 3.20
CA LEU A 135 17.89 -5.65 2.57
C LEU A 135 19.35 -5.64 3.05
N ARG A 136 19.95 -4.47 3.26
CA ARG A 136 21.29 -4.36 3.85
C ARG A 136 21.32 -4.82 5.31
N GLU A 137 20.28 -4.53 6.09
CA GLU A 137 20.14 -5.03 7.47
C GLU A 137 20.10 -6.57 7.49
N ILE A 138 19.27 -7.18 6.63
CA ILE A 138 19.22 -8.65 6.48
C ILE A 138 20.59 -9.21 6.05
N ALA A 139 21.30 -8.53 5.16
CA ALA A 139 22.64 -8.94 4.77
C ALA A 139 23.62 -8.95 5.95
N ALA A 140 23.55 -7.95 6.83
CA ALA A 140 24.39 -7.89 8.03
C ALA A 140 24.06 -9.04 8.99
N GLU A 141 22.77 -9.32 9.22
CA GLU A 141 22.32 -10.44 10.06
C GLU A 141 22.78 -11.81 9.52
N MET A 142 22.76 -11.99 8.20
CA MET A 142 23.18 -13.25 7.56
C MET A 142 24.69 -13.50 7.63
N HIS A 143 25.51 -12.44 7.67
CA HIS A 143 26.98 -12.56 7.79
C HIS A 143 27.46 -12.63 9.25
N SER A 144 26.58 -12.41 10.23
CA SER A 144 26.89 -12.53 11.66
C SER A 144 26.83 -13.97 12.22
N PHE A 145 26.72 -14.98 11.35
CA PHE A 145 26.78 -16.42 11.66
C PHE A 145 27.90 -17.09 10.87
#